data_AF-A0A3D0M4I0-F1
#
_entry.id   AF-A0A3D0M4I0-F1
#
_cell.length_a   1.000
_cell.length_b   1.000
_cell.length_c   1.000
_cell.angle_alpha   90.00
_cell.angle_beta   90.00
_cell.angle_gamma   90.00
#
_symmetry.space_group_name_H-M   'P 1'
#
loop_
_entity.id
_entity.type
_entity.pdbx_description
1 polymer ?
#
loop_
_entity_poly.entity_id
_entity_poly.type
_entity_poly.pdbx_seq_one_letter_code
_entity_poly.pdbx_strand_id
1 'polypeptide(L)'
;MLIRCVCSDFYKMKRTPILWLHIAAPFIGAFAFLGYYSMSVNSQPLARIDAFLEALCVVFPILIGLLCGMAAAQEEQAGSYQVMLAGTKSRATSYLSKLFLLLILSAFSVALAIGVFAAGYHAASAWFYLHA
;
A
#
# COMPACT_ATOMS: atom_id res chain seq x y z
N MET A 1 9.76 -12.56 20.65
CA MET A 1 8.58 -13.34 20.19
C MET A 1 7.87 -12.65 19.03
N LEU A 2 7.52 -11.36 19.17
CA LEU A 2 6.88 -10.53 18.12
C LEU A 2 7.57 -10.63 16.75
N ILE A 3 8.89 -10.43 16.67
CA ILE A 3 9.64 -10.47 15.40
C ILE A 3 9.47 -11.82 14.67
N ARG A 4 9.51 -12.94 15.40
CA ARG A 4 9.30 -14.28 14.82
C ARG A 4 7.87 -14.46 14.29
N CYS A 5 6.88 -13.91 14.99
CA CYS A 5 5.49 -13.88 14.50
C CYS A 5 5.36 -13.04 13.24
N VAL A 6 5.96 -11.83 13.21
CA VAL A 6 5.97 -10.96 12.02
C VAL A 6 6.63 -11.65 10.82
N CYS A 7 7.78 -12.30 11.00
CA CYS A 7 8.44 -13.05 9.92
C CYS A 7 7.60 -14.24 9.42
N SER A 8 6.92 -14.95 10.33
CA SER A 8 6.01 -16.04 9.98
C SER A 8 4.81 -15.54 9.18
N ASP A 9 4.18 -14.46 9.63
CA ASP A 9 3.04 -13.83 8.95
C ASP A 9 3.47 -13.26 7.59
N PHE A 10 4.68 -12.69 7.49
CA PHE A 10 5.24 -12.23 6.22
C PHE A 10 5.44 -13.38 5.22
N TYR A 11 5.94 -14.53 5.70
CA TYR A 11 6.13 -15.71 4.85
C TYR A 11 4.79 -16.27 4.33
N LYS A 12 3.75 -16.28 5.18
CA LYS A 12 2.39 -16.65 4.77
C LYS A 12 1.82 -15.69 3.73
N MET A 13 1.98 -14.39 3.96
CA MET A 13 1.45 -13.34 3.08
C MET A 13 2.13 -13.32 1.71
N LYS A 14 3.41 -13.75 1.63
CA LYS A 14 4.15 -13.82 0.35
C LYS A 14 3.45 -14.66 -0.73
N ARG A 15 2.69 -15.67 -0.33
CA ARG A 15 1.94 -16.55 -1.26
C ARG A 15 0.52 -16.07 -1.55
N THR A 16 0.16 -14.87 -1.12
CA THR A 16 -1.21 -14.34 -1.23
C THR A 16 -1.24 -13.14 -2.19
N PRO A 17 -2.38 -12.88 -2.86
CA PRO A 17 -2.50 -11.74 -3.77
C PRO A 17 -2.40 -10.37 -3.09
N ILE A 18 -2.36 -10.34 -1.74
CA ILE A 18 -2.25 -9.11 -0.93
C ILE A 18 -1.01 -8.29 -1.28
N LEU A 19 0.13 -8.95 -1.54
CA LEU A 19 1.36 -8.25 -1.94
C LEU A 19 1.22 -7.60 -3.33
N TRP A 20 0.58 -8.30 -4.26
CA TRP A 20 0.33 -7.79 -5.60
C TRP A 20 -0.59 -6.57 -5.57
N LEU A 21 -1.61 -6.59 -4.71
CA LEU A 21 -2.51 -5.44 -4.52
C LEU A 21 -1.75 -4.19 -4.05
N HIS A 22 -0.84 -4.33 -3.07
CA HIS A 22 -0.05 -3.21 -2.54
C HIS A 22 0.99 -2.65 -3.50
N ILE A 23 1.41 -3.43 -4.49
CA ILE A 23 2.34 -2.96 -5.53
C ILE A 23 1.53 -2.40 -6.70
N ALA A 24 0.52 -3.11 -7.19
CA ALA A 24 -0.25 -2.68 -8.35
C ALA A 24 -1.06 -1.39 -8.09
N ALA A 25 -1.70 -1.27 -6.93
CA ALA A 25 -2.52 -0.10 -6.59
C ALA A 25 -1.73 1.23 -6.66
N PRO A 26 -0.57 1.40 -5.99
CA PRO A 26 0.19 2.64 -6.07
C PRO A 26 0.75 2.91 -7.48
N PHE A 27 1.16 1.88 -8.24
CA PHE A 27 1.59 2.07 -9.62
C PHE A 27 0.46 2.58 -10.52
N ILE A 28 -0.72 1.93 -10.48
CA ILE A 28 -1.89 2.34 -11.26
C ILE A 28 -2.29 3.78 -10.91
N GLY A 29 -2.36 4.10 -9.61
CA GLY A 29 -2.68 5.45 -9.15
C GLY A 29 -1.68 6.50 -9.64
N ALA A 30 -0.37 6.24 -9.48
CA ALA A 30 0.66 7.16 -9.93
C ALA A 30 0.65 7.37 -11.45
N PHE A 31 0.54 6.29 -12.24
CA PHE A 31 0.49 6.40 -13.71
C PHE A 31 -0.78 7.06 -14.22
N ALA A 32 -1.94 6.82 -13.58
CA ALA A 32 -3.19 7.48 -13.94
C ALA A 32 -3.08 9.00 -13.76
N PHE A 33 -2.54 9.46 -12.62
CA PHE A 33 -2.32 10.88 -12.37
C PHE A 33 -1.26 11.49 -13.30
N LEU A 34 -0.16 10.78 -13.55
CA LEU A 34 0.87 11.23 -14.50
C LEU A 34 0.30 11.39 -15.92
N GLY A 35 -0.48 10.42 -16.40
CA GLY A 35 -1.13 10.48 -17.72
C GLY A 35 -2.17 11.60 -17.79
N TYR A 36 -2.94 11.80 -16.73
CA TYR A 36 -3.90 12.91 -16.67
C TYR A 36 -3.20 14.28 -16.73
N TYR A 37 -2.09 14.44 -16.00
CA TYR A 37 -1.34 15.69 -15.97
C TYR A 37 -0.48 15.95 -17.20
N SER A 38 -0.15 14.94 -18.01
CA SER A 38 0.54 15.15 -19.29
C SER A 38 -0.37 15.78 -20.35
N MET A 39 -1.68 15.51 -20.28
CA MET A 39 -2.68 16.07 -21.20
C MET A 39 -3.25 17.42 -20.72
N SER A 40 -3.09 17.74 -19.43
CA SER A 40 -3.60 18.97 -18.83
C SER A 40 -2.57 20.10 -18.95
N VAL A 41 -2.92 21.18 -19.68
CA VAL A 41 -2.00 22.29 -19.98
C VAL A 41 -1.98 23.38 -18.91
N ASN A 42 -3.01 23.50 -18.05
CA ASN A 42 -3.29 24.75 -17.34
C ASN A 42 -3.51 24.63 -15.82
N SER A 43 -2.77 23.78 -15.13
CA SER A 43 -2.87 23.60 -13.67
C SER A 43 -1.55 23.87 -12.97
N GLN A 44 -1.61 24.66 -11.90
CA GLN A 44 -0.45 25.05 -11.08
C GLN A 44 0.27 23.78 -10.55
N PRO A 45 1.61 23.70 -10.61
CA PRO A 45 2.35 22.51 -10.19
C PRO A 45 2.04 22.05 -8.75
N LEU A 46 1.84 22.98 -7.81
CA LEU A 46 1.46 22.66 -6.43
C LEU A 46 0.10 21.95 -6.36
N ALA A 47 -0.90 22.47 -7.08
CA ALA A 47 -2.25 21.91 -7.06
C ALA A 47 -2.29 20.46 -7.59
N ARG A 48 -1.38 20.10 -8.50
CA ARG A 48 -1.24 18.72 -9.00
C ARG A 48 -0.70 17.76 -7.95
N ILE A 49 0.26 18.22 -7.15
CA ILE A 49 0.85 17.47 -6.05
C ILE A 49 -0.19 17.31 -4.93
N ASP A 50 -0.87 18.39 -4.56
CA ASP A 50 -1.89 18.40 -3.51
C ASP A 50 -3.04 17.44 -3.85
N ALA A 51 -3.56 17.51 -5.08
CA ALA A 51 -4.63 16.61 -5.53
C ALA A 51 -4.20 15.14 -5.54
N PHE A 52 -2.94 14.83 -5.86
CA PHE A 52 -2.42 13.47 -5.79
C PHE A 52 -2.32 12.99 -4.33
N LEU A 53 -1.77 13.81 -3.42
CA LEU A 53 -1.67 13.49 -2.00
C LEU A 53 -3.06 13.32 -1.36
N GLU A 54 -4.02 14.19 -1.70
CA GLU A 54 -5.39 14.09 -1.21
C GLU A 54 -6.05 12.78 -1.66
N ALA A 55 -5.88 12.39 -2.93
CA ALA A 55 -6.35 11.12 -3.44
C ALA A 55 -5.71 9.92 -2.70
N LEU A 56 -4.41 9.98 -2.41
CA LEU A 56 -3.74 8.96 -1.59
C LEU A 56 -4.36 8.87 -0.19
N CYS A 57 -4.57 10.02 0.47
CA CYS A 57 -5.16 10.08 1.81
C CYS A 57 -6.58 9.49 1.87
N VAL A 58 -7.37 9.58 0.79
CA VAL A 58 -8.72 9.01 0.73
C VAL A 58 -8.70 7.51 0.40
N VAL A 59 -7.88 7.10 -0.56
CA VAL A 59 -7.90 5.72 -1.09
C VAL A 59 -7.20 4.73 -0.13
N PHE A 60 -6.09 5.14 0.50
CA PHE A 60 -5.30 4.24 1.34
C PHE A 60 -6.03 3.70 2.57
N PRO A 61 -6.82 4.49 3.34
CA PRO A 61 -7.62 3.97 4.45
C PRO A 61 -8.61 2.88 4.02
N ILE A 62 -9.24 3.04 2.85
CA ILE A 62 -10.17 2.05 2.28
C ILE A 62 -9.42 0.77 1.94
N LEU A 63 -8.24 0.89 1.29
CA LEU A 63 -7.39 -0.23 0.95
C LEU A 63 -6.95 -0.99 2.21
N ILE A 64 -6.48 -0.28 3.24
CA ILE A 64 -6.09 -0.85 4.54
C ILE A 64 -7.25 -1.63 5.16
N GLY A 65 -8.47 -1.07 5.17
CA GLY A 65 -9.66 -1.74 5.68
C GLY A 65 -9.98 -3.05 4.95
N LEU A 66 -9.92 -3.04 3.61
CA LEU A 66 -10.12 -4.23 2.79
C LEU A 66 -9.09 -5.32 3.12
N LEU A 67 -7.83 -4.93 3.26
CA LEU A 67 -6.72 -5.84 3.56
C LEU A 67 -6.82 -6.45 4.96
N CYS A 68 -7.25 -5.66 5.96
CA CYS A 68 -7.61 -6.18 7.28
C CYS A 68 -8.67 -7.28 7.18
N GLY A 69 -9.72 -7.07 6.37
CA GLY A 69 -10.77 -8.06 6.12
C GLY A 69 -10.23 -9.33 5.45
N MET A 70 -9.40 -9.19 4.42
CA MET A 70 -8.75 -10.33 3.76
C MET A 70 -7.84 -11.11 4.71
N ALA A 71 -7.06 -10.42 5.55
CA ALA A 71 -6.21 -11.06 6.55
C ALA A 71 -7.03 -11.81 7.60
N ALA A 72 -8.18 -11.28 8.00
CA ALA A 72 -9.11 -11.97 8.91
C ALA A 72 -9.74 -13.21 8.25
N ALA A 73 -10.14 -13.13 6.98
CA ALA A 73 -10.70 -14.25 6.23
C ALA A 73 -9.66 -15.38 6.03
N GLN A 74 -8.38 -15.04 5.85
CA GLN A 74 -7.31 -16.04 5.78
C GLN A 74 -7.16 -16.83 7.08
N GLU A 75 -7.28 -16.18 8.23
CA GLU A 75 -7.22 -16.86 9.54
C GLU A 75 -8.47 -17.71 9.81
N GLU A 76 -9.62 -17.30 9.31
CA GLU A 76 -10.83 -18.12 9.33
C GLU A 76 -10.65 -19.39 8.49
N GLN A 77 -10.09 -19.27 7.29
CA GLN A 77 -9.85 -20.42 6.40
C GLN A 77 -8.73 -21.34 6.91
N ALA A 78 -7.77 -20.83 7.66
CA ALA A 78 -6.63 -21.58 8.22
C ALA A 78 -6.96 -22.38 9.49
N GLY A 79 -8.24 -22.70 9.73
CA GLY A 79 -8.71 -23.46 10.89
C GLY A 79 -9.53 -22.63 11.88
N SER A 80 -10.40 -21.75 11.37
CA SER A 80 -11.39 -20.99 12.15
C SER A 80 -10.76 -20.27 13.34
N TYR A 81 -9.66 -19.56 13.10
CA TYR A 81 -8.91 -18.81 14.10
C TYR A 81 -8.24 -19.66 15.21
N GLN A 82 -8.28 -21.00 15.16
CA GLN A 82 -7.70 -21.85 16.21
C GLN A 82 -6.19 -21.64 16.38
N VAL A 83 -5.45 -21.47 15.28
CA VAL A 83 -4.01 -21.18 15.32
C VAL A 83 -3.73 -19.86 16.05
N MET A 84 -4.56 -18.85 15.82
CA MET A 84 -4.46 -17.55 16.48
C MET A 84 -4.88 -17.61 17.96
N LEU A 85 -5.99 -18.27 18.28
CA LEU A 85 -6.64 -18.25 19.60
C LEU A 85 -6.08 -19.27 20.60
N ALA A 86 -5.61 -20.42 20.11
CA ALA A 86 -5.15 -21.56 20.92
C ALA A 86 -3.68 -21.94 20.64
N GLY A 87 -3.15 -21.63 19.46
CA GLY A 87 -1.77 -21.98 19.08
C GLY A 87 -0.67 -21.00 19.53
N THR A 88 -1.03 -19.77 19.91
CA THR A 88 -0.04 -18.73 20.31
C THR A 88 0.03 -18.55 21.82
N LYS A 89 1.26 -18.44 22.38
CA LYS A 89 1.48 -18.22 23.82
C LYS A 89 0.86 -16.92 24.35
N SER A 90 0.61 -15.93 23.49
CA SER A 90 -0.11 -14.71 23.85
C SER A 90 -0.86 -14.14 22.65
N ARG A 91 -2.17 -13.96 22.83
CA ARG A 91 -3.10 -13.46 21.80
C ARG A 91 -2.76 -12.03 21.38
N ALA A 92 -2.36 -11.18 22.34
CA ALA A 92 -1.96 -9.80 22.06
C ALA A 92 -0.78 -9.74 21.06
N THR A 93 0.21 -10.61 21.23
CA THR A 93 1.35 -10.74 20.30
C THR A 93 0.92 -11.11 18.88
N SER A 94 -0.11 -11.96 18.74
CA SER A 94 -0.60 -12.41 17.44
C SER A 94 -1.41 -11.33 16.71
N TYR A 95 -2.17 -10.51 17.44
CA TYR A 95 -2.84 -9.34 16.86
C TYR A 95 -1.83 -8.27 16.47
N LEU A 96 -0.86 -8.00 17.35
CA LEU A 96 0.12 -6.96 17.15
C LEU A 96 1.08 -7.28 15.98
N SER A 97 1.45 -8.54 15.76
CA SER A 97 2.26 -8.94 14.60
C SER A 97 1.55 -8.66 13.27
N LYS A 98 0.25 -8.99 13.18
CA LYS A 98 -0.57 -8.73 12.00
C LYS A 98 -0.76 -7.24 11.76
N LEU A 99 -1.05 -6.47 12.81
CA LEU A 99 -1.17 -5.03 12.71
C LEU A 99 0.13 -4.38 12.19
N PHE A 100 1.28 -4.72 12.80
CA PHE A 100 2.57 -4.19 12.36
C PHE A 100 2.87 -4.55 10.91
N LEU A 101 2.60 -5.79 10.51
CA LEU A 101 2.82 -6.22 9.14
C LEU A 101 1.95 -5.45 8.14
N LEU A 102 0.67 -5.23 8.44
CA LEU A 102 -0.23 -4.43 7.61
C LEU A 102 0.22 -2.96 7.53
N LEU A 103 0.64 -2.37 8.65
CA LEU A 103 1.14 -1.00 8.70
C LEU A 103 2.43 -0.84 7.90
N ILE A 104 3.39 -1.76 8.04
CA ILE A 104 4.66 -1.73 7.28
C ILE A 104 4.39 -1.85 5.79
N LEU A 105 3.50 -2.77 5.38
CA LEU A 105 3.18 -2.98 3.97
C LEU A 105 2.44 -1.77 3.38
N SER A 106 1.55 -1.14 4.15
CA SER A 106 0.84 0.07 3.75
C SER A 106 1.79 1.26 3.63
N ALA A 107 2.70 1.45 4.59
CA ALA A 107 3.72 2.50 4.54
C ALA A 107 4.65 2.33 3.34
N PHE A 108 5.06 1.10 3.04
CA PHE A 108 5.83 0.78 1.84
C PHE A 108 5.07 1.13 0.56
N SER A 109 3.78 0.80 0.49
CA SER A 109 2.93 1.10 -0.66
C SER A 109 2.73 2.60 -0.87
N VAL A 110 2.52 3.38 0.19
CA VAL A 110 2.46 4.86 0.12
C VAL A 110 3.79 5.43 -0.36
N ALA A 111 4.91 4.98 0.21
CA ALA A 111 6.24 5.43 -0.19
C ALA A 111 6.52 5.13 -1.67
N LEU A 112 6.08 3.96 -2.15
CA LEU A 112 6.17 3.59 -3.57
C LEU A 112 5.31 4.50 -4.44
N ALA A 113 4.06 4.78 -4.06
CA ALA A 113 3.17 5.68 -4.80
C ALA A 113 3.80 7.08 -4.97
N ILE A 114 4.27 7.66 -3.87
CA ILE A 114 4.91 8.97 -3.84
C ILE A 114 6.20 8.95 -4.66
N GLY A 115 7.03 7.91 -4.51
CA GLY A 115 8.29 7.78 -5.23
C GLY A 115 8.10 7.68 -6.74
N VAL A 116 7.17 6.84 -7.20
CA VAL A 116 6.84 6.68 -8.63
C VAL A 116 6.27 7.97 -9.21
N PHE A 117 5.32 8.60 -8.49
CA PHE A 117 4.75 9.86 -8.93
C PHE A 117 5.81 10.97 -9.00
N ALA A 118 6.64 11.12 -7.96
CA ALA A 118 7.69 12.15 -7.93
C ALA A 118 8.73 11.95 -9.04
N ALA A 119 9.19 10.71 -9.25
CA ALA A 119 10.15 10.39 -10.31
C ALA A 119 9.54 10.63 -11.70
N GLY A 120 8.30 10.18 -11.93
CA GLY A 120 7.60 10.39 -13.20
C GLY A 120 7.30 11.86 -13.46
N TYR A 121 6.91 12.61 -12.43
CA TYR A 121 6.56 14.03 -12.55
C TYR A 121 7.79 14.89 -12.83
N HIS A 122 8.92 14.60 -12.18
CA HIS A 122 10.19 15.24 -12.46
C HIS A 122 10.66 14.94 -13.91
N ALA A 123 10.64 13.67 -14.32
CA ALA A 123 11.04 13.28 -15.68
C ALA A 123 10.14 13.88 -16.77
N ALA A 124 8.82 13.90 -16.56
CA ALA A 124 7.86 14.50 -17.48
C ALA A 124 8.06 16.03 -17.59
N SER A 125 8.35 16.71 -16.47
CA SER A 125 8.66 18.13 -16.49
C SER A 125 9.93 18.44 -17.28
N ALA A 126 11.00 17.65 -17.09
CA ALA A 126 12.26 17.82 -17.82
C ALA A 126 12.10 17.62 -19.33
N TRP A 127 11.29 16.63 -19.75
CA TRP A 127 10.95 16.41 -21.16
C TRP A 127 10.21 17.60 -21.78
N PHE A 128 9.32 18.24 -21.02
CA PHE A 128 8.55 19.41 -21.48
C PHE A 128 9.45 20.64 -21.67
N TYR A 129 10.45 20.86 -20.80
CA TYR A 129 11.40 21.98 -20.91
C TYR A 129 12.46 21.81 -22.02
N LEU A 130 12.78 20.57 -22.43
CA LEU A 130 13.77 20.30 -23.49
C LEU A 130 13.20 20.41 -24.91
N HIS A 131 11.87 20.48 -25.05
CA HIS A 131 11.17 20.59 -26.34
C HIS A 131 10.40 21.92 -26.51
N ALA A 132 10.62 22.90 -25.63
CA ALA A 132 10.12 24.27 -25.74
C ALA A 132 11.24 25.23 -26.17
#